data_AF-A0A7Z9RZP5-F1
#
_entry.id   AF-A0A7Z9RZP5-F1
#
_cell.length_a   1.000
_cell.length_b   1.000
_cell.length_c   1.000
_cell.angle_alpha   90.00
_cell.angle_beta   90.00
_cell.angle_gamma   90.00
#
_symmetry.space_group_name_H-M   'P 1'
#
loop_
_entity.id
_entity.type
_entity.pdbx_description
1 polymer ?
#
loop_
_entity_poly.entity_id
_entity_poly.type
_entity_poly.pdbx_seq_one_letter_code
_entity_poly.pdbx_strand_id
1 'polypeptide(L)'
;MALADTAGLRVVSAVLQKRDRPHPGTYVGRGKLEELKQEAERVGAHVILVDDPISPAQGRNIEETTELRVVDRAELIMDIFARNARSHQAKIQVELAQLQYFQSRLTRMWTHLSRMEGGEVGTRGPGETQLETDR
;
A
#
# COMPACT_ATOMS: atom_id res chain seq x y z
N MET A 1 -1.09 -17.89 0.13
CA MET A 1 -0.76 -18.72 1.31
C MET A 1 0.75 -18.89 1.45
N ALA A 2 1.45 -19.57 0.54
CA ALA A 2 2.90 -19.87 0.68
C ALA A 2 3.81 -18.65 0.99
N LEU A 3 3.53 -17.47 0.42
CA LEU A 3 4.27 -16.25 0.73
C LEU A 3 4.06 -15.76 2.17
N ALA A 4 2.82 -15.79 2.66
CA ALA A 4 2.50 -15.39 4.04
C ALA A 4 3.22 -16.31 5.05
N ASP A 5 3.22 -17.62 4.79
CA ASP A 5 3.91 -18.60 5.62
C ASP A 5 5.42 -18.35 5.63
N THR A 6 6.01 -18.07 4.46
CA THR A 6 7.45 -17.75 4.32
C THR A 6 7.81 -16.45 5.06
N ALA A 7 6.88 -15.50 5.10
CA ALA A 7 7.00 -14.26 5.86
C ALA A 7 6.64 -14.41 7.35
N GLY A 8 6.41 -15.64 7.85
CA GLY A 8 6.07 -15.89 9.25
C GLY A 8 4.73 -15.27 9.68
N LEU A 9 3.85 -14.95 8.74
CA LEU A 9 2.51 -14.45 9.01
C LEU A 9 1.57 -15.63 9.25
N ARG A 10 0.70 -15.51 10.25
CA ARG A 10 -0.40 -16.46 10.46
C ARG A 10 -1.63 -15.94 9.73
N VAL A 11 -2.06 -16.64 8.70
CA VAL A 11 -3.31 -16.34 8.00
C VAL A 11 -4.48 -16.83 8.85
N VAL A 12 -5.27 -15.88 9.39
CA VAL A 12 -6.42 -16.17 10.27
C VAL A 12 -7.76 -16.21 9.52
N SER A 13 -7.83 -15.55 8.37
CA SER A 13 -8.99 -15.57 7.47
C SER A 13 -8.52 -15.26 6.04
N ALA A 14 -9.32 -15.68 5.05
CA ALA A 14 -9.07 -15.42 3.64
C ALA A 14 -10.37 -15.01 2.96
N VAL A 15 -10.33 -13.87 2.28
CA VAL A 15 -11.47 -13.28 1.60
C VAL A 15 -11.16 -13.19 0.11
N LEU A 16 -12.03 -13.77 -0.72
CA LEU A 16 -11.90 -13.72 -2.18
C LEU A 16 -12.86 -12.68 -2.75
N GLN A 17 -12.34 -11.85 -3.67
CA GLN A 17 -13.13 -10.92 -4.46
C GLN A 17 -13.02 -11.31 -5.93
N LYS A 18 -14.13 -11.76 -6.53
CA LYS A 18 -14.21 -11.98 -7.98
C LYS A 18 -14.73 -10.70 -8.64
N ARG A 19 -13.93 -10.07 -9.50
CA ARG A 19 -14.31 -8.87 -10.27
C ARG A 19 -13.45 -8.75 -11.52
N ASP A 20 -14.01 -8.24 -12.61
CA ASP A 20 -13.32 -8.17 -13.91
C ASP A 20 -12.20 -7.11 -13.97
N ARG A 21 -12.29 -6.05 -13.16
CA ARG A 21 -11.29 -4.98 -13.08
C ARG A 21 -11.19 -4.47 -11.65
N PRO A 22 -10.01 -4.19 -11.08
CA PRO A 22 -9.90 -3.61 -9.75
C PRO A 22 -10.69 -2.30 -9.57
N HIS A 23 -11.15 -2.01 -8.36
CA HIS A 23 -11.68 -0.69 -8.03
C HIS A 23 -10.52 0.33 -8.01
N PRO A 24 -10.63 1.47 -8.74
CA PRO A 24 -9.52 2.41 -8.87
C PRO A 24 -9.10 3.01 -7.52
N GLY A 25 -10.05 3.20 -6.61
CA GLY A 25 -9.80 3.82 -5.31
C GLY A 25 -9.34 2.85 -4.22
N THR A 26 -9.75 1.59 -4.23
CA THR A 26 -9.64 0.70 -3.04
C THR A 26 -9.34 -0.75 -3.38
N TYR A 27 -9.04 -1.04 -4.65
CA TYR A 27 -8.85 -2.39 -5.21
C TYR A 27 -10.12 -3.26 -5.21
N VAL A 28 -10.85 -3.30 -4.10
CA VAL A 28 -12.15 -3.97 -3.91
C VAL A 28 -13.29 -2.94 -3.80
N GLY A 29 -14.54 -3.39 -3.93
CA GLY A 29 -15.72 -2.52 -3.77
C GLY A 29 -16.00 -2.16 -2.31
N ARG A 30 -16.77 -1.09 -2.08
CA ARG A 30 -17.13 -0.59 -0.73
C ARG A 30 -17.75 -1.66 0.19
N GLY A 31 -18.71 -2.43 -0.31
CA GLY A 31 -19.33 -3.50 0.49
C GLY A 31 -18.32 -4.56 0.94
N LYS A 32 -17.29 -4.82 0.12
CA LYS A 32 -16.24 -5.78 0.46
C LYS A 32 -15.25 -5.22 1.47
N LEU A 33 -14.98 -3.91 1.46
CA LEU A 33 -14.16 -3.27 2.50
C LEU A 33 -14.82 -3.37 3.86
N GLU A 34 -16.13 -3.14 3.92
CA GLU A 34 -16.88 -3.24 5.16
C GLU A 34 -16.89 -4.69 5.68
N GLU A 35 -17.12 -5.66 4.78
CA GLU A 35 -17.01 -7.08 5.11
C GLU A 35 -15.60 -7.45 5.62
N LEU A 36 -14.55 -6.91 4.98
CA LEU A 36 -13.15 -7.11 5.40
C LEU A 36 -12.88 -6.54 6.79
N LYS A 37 -13.39 -5.33 7.09
CA LYS A 37 -13.24 -4.69 8.40
C LYS A 37 -13.89 -5.53 9.50
N GLN A 38 -15.15 -5.89 9.31
CA GLN A 38 -15.91 -6.69 10.26
C GLN A 38 -15.28 -8.07 10.49
N GLU A 39 -14.83 -8.71 9.41
CA GLU A 39 -14.15 -9.99 9.48
C GLU A 39 -12.81 -9.86 10.23
N ALA A 40 -12.03 -8.82 9.95
CA ALA A 40 -10.77 -8.57 10.62
C ALA A 40 -10.93 -8.34 12.13
N GLU A 41 -11.94 -7.56 12.54
CA GLU A 41 -12.30 -7.37 13.95
C GLU A 41 -12.73 -8.69 14.59
N ARG A 42 -13.59 -9.47 13.91
CA ARG A 42 -14.10 -10.76 14.40
C ARG A 42 -12.99 -11.77 14.67
N VAL A 43 -11.97 -11.82 13.82
CA VAL A 43 -10.85 -12.77 13.94
C VAL A 43 -9.63 -12.20 14.67
N GLY A 44 -9.67 -10.92 15.06
CA GLY A 44 -8.53 -10.24 15.70
C GLY A 44 -7.31 -10.10 14.78
N ALA A 45 -7.53 -9.81 13.50
CA ALA A 45 -6.44 -9.55 12.56
C ALA A 45 -5.82 -8.16 12.80
N HIS A 46 -4.50 -8.08 12.68
CA HIS A 46 -3.73 -6.83 12.90
C HIS A 46 -3.28 -6.18 11.59
N VAL A 47 -3.26 -6.96 10.51
CA VAL A 47 -2.78 -6.58 9.18
C VAL A 47 -3.68 -7.22 8.14
N ILE A 48 -3.98 -6.46 7.10
CA ILE A 48 -4.61 -6.97 5.89
C ILE A 48 -3.52 -7.22 4.85
N LEU A 49 -3.44 -8.45 4.34
CA LEU A 49 -2.55 -8.79 3.24
C LEU A 49 -3.34 -8.82 1.92
N VAL A 50 -2.93 -7.99 0.97
CA VAL A 50 -3.46 -8.01 -0.40
C VAL A 50 -2.54 -8.83 -1.28
N ASP A 51 -3.09 -9.85 -1.93
CA ASP A 51 -2.30 -10.80 -2.71
C ASP A 51 -1.85 -10.25 -4.09
N ASP A 52 -2.22 -9.01 -4.41
CA ASP A 52 -1.81 -8.31 -5.61
C ASP A 52 -1.11 -7.00 -5.24
N PRO A 53 -0.17 -6.50 -6.05
CA PRO A 53 0.35 -5.16 -5.85
C PRO A 53 -0.77 -4.14 -5.99
N ILE A 54 -0.83 -3.20 -5.06
CA ILE A 54 -1.82 -2.12 -5.09
C ILE A 54 -1.12 -0.78 -5.20
N SER A 55 -1.79 0.17 -5.84
CA SER A 55 -1.27 1.54 -5.90
C SER A 55 -1.25 2.19 -4.50
N PRO A 56 -0.40 3.21 -4.28
CA PRO A 56 -0.34 3.89 -2.98
C PRO A 56 -1.69 4.48 -2.53
N ALA A 57 -2.49 4.98 -3.48
CA ALA A 57 -3.81 5.52 -3.20
C ALA A 57 -4.81 4.42 -2.79
N GLN A 58 -4.72 3.24 -3.41
CA GLN A 58 -5.54 2.09 -3.03
C GLN A 58 -5.20 1.61 -1.62
N GLY A 59 -3.92 1.46 -1.30
CA GLY A 59 -3.47 1.10 0.04
C GLY A 59 -4.02 2.06 1.09
N ARG A 60 -3.77 3.36 0.93
CA ARG A 60 -4.24 4.39 1.86
C ARG A 60 -5.76 4.34 2.07
N ASN A 61 -6.54 4.28 1.00
CA ASN A 61 -8.00 4.29 1.14
C ASN A 61 -8.53 3.02 1.83
N ILE A 62 -7.86 1.87 1.65
CA ILE A 62 -8.18 0.64 2.39
C ILE A 62 -7.83 0.83 3.86
N GLU A 63 -6.64 1.37 4.19
CA GLU A 63 -6.22 1.64 5.57
C GLU A 63 -7.17 2.63 6.27
N GLU A 64 -7.56 3.71 5.60
CA GLU A 64 -8.51 4.70 6.12
C GLU A 64 -9.89 4.09 6.41
N THR A 65 -10.34 3.14 5.58
CA THR A 65 -11.65 2.51 5.76
C THR A 65 -11.61 1.42 6.84
N THR A 66 -10.55 0.62 6.84
CA THR A 66 -10.43 -0.57 7.70
C THR A 66 -9.76 -0.29 9.04
N GLU A 67 -9.08 0.85 9.17
CA GLU A 67 -8.26 1.25 10.33
C GLU A 67 -7.15 0.24 10.66
N LEU A 68 -6.78 -0.58 9.68
CA LEU A 68 -5.76 -1.61 9.79
C LEU A 68 -4.64 -1.35 8.79
N ARG A 69 -3.40 -1.69 9.15
CA ARG A 69 -2.26 -1.63 8.24
C ARG A 69 -2.48 -2.59 7.08
N VAL A 70 -2.23 -2.11 5.86
CA VAL A 70 -2.34 -2.90 4.63
C VAL A 70 -0.94 -3.18 4.10
N VAL A 71 -0.66 -4.46 3.86
CA VAL A 71 0.57 -4.93 3.23
C VAL A 71 0.16 -5.57 1.90
N ASP A 72 0.87 -5.25 0.83
CA ASP A 72 0.63 -5.89 -0.47
C ASP A 72 1.68 -6.96 -0.79
N ARG A 73 1.47 -7.71 -1.87
CA ARG A 73 2.38 -8.77 -2.29
C ARG A 73 3.81 -8.26 -2.53
N ALA A 74 3.98 -7.05 -3.07
CA ALA A 74 5.31 -6.52 -3.36
C ALA A 74 6.07 -6.21 -2.05
N GLU A 75 5.41 -5.58 -1.08
CA GLU A 75 5.95 -5.35 0.27
C GLU A 75 6.36 -6.66 0.93
N LEU A 76 5.47 -7.65 0.91
CA LEU A 76 5.73 -8.95 1.51
C LEU A 76 6.95 -9.66 0.91
N ILE A 77 7.10 -9.59 -0.42
CA ILE A 77 8.24 -10.18 -1.13
C ILE A 77 9.55 -9.48 -0.72
N MET A 78 9.55 -8.15 -0.62
CA MET A 78 10.74 -7.41 -0.16
C MET A 78 11.11 -7.77 1.28
N ASP A 79 10.13 -7.92 2.17
CA ASP A 79 10.36 -8.37 3.54
C ASP A 79 10.97 -9.78 3.59
N ILE A 80 10.50 -10.70 2.74
CA ILE A 80 11.07 -12.05 2.62
C ILE A 80 12.52 -11.96 2.12
N PHE A 81 12.80 -11.14 1.11
CA PHE A 81 14.16 -10.96 0.60
C PHE A 81 15.09 -10.32 1.62
N ALA A 82 14.62 -9.34 2.39
CA ALA A 82 15.40 -8.71 3.45
C ALA A 82 15.83 -9.71 4.51
N ARG A 83 14.91 -10.61 4.92
CA ARG A 83 15.20 -11.69 5.88
C ARG A 83 16.20 -12.72 5.35
N ASN A 84 16.21 -12.95 4.03
CA ASN A 84 17.06 -13.94 3.39
C ASN A 84 18.40 -13.40 2.87
N ALA A 85 18.58 -12.07 2.79
CA ALA A 85 19.81 -11.44 2.29
C ALA A 85 20.99 -11.63 3.25
N ARG A 86 21.90 -12.54 2.91
CA ARG A 86 23.09 -12.85 3.72
C ARG A 86 24.35 -12.09 3.29
N SER A 87 24.56 -11.92 1.99
CA SER A 87 25.74 -11.23 1.46
C SER A 87 25.57 -9.71 1.48
N HIS A 88 26.68 -8.97 1.50
CA HIS A 88 26.66 -7.51 1.49
C HIS A 88 25.98 -6.95 0.23
N GLN A 89 26.29 -7.53 -0.94
CA GLN A 89 25.67 -7.15 -2.20
C GLN A 89 24.16 -7.41 -2.21
N ALA A 90 23.70 -8.55 -1.68
CA ALA A 90 22.27 -8.86 -1.60
C ALA A 90 21.53 -7.87 -0.67
N LYS A 91 22.14 -7.51 0.47
CA LYS A 91 21.56 -6.52 1.39
C LYS A 91 21.37 -5.17 0.71
N ILE A 92 22.39 -4.68 0.00
CA ILE A 92 22.32 -3.40 -0.73
C ILE A 92 21.22 -3.43 -1.80
N GLN A 93 21.11 -4.53 -2.55
CA GLN A 93 20.08 -4.63 -3.60
C GLN A 93 18.66 -4.64 -3.01
N VAL A 94 18.45 -5.33 -1.90
CA VAL A 94 17.15 -5.34 -1.23
C VAL A 94 16.83 -3.97 -0.64
N GLU A 95 17.81 -3.32 -0.01
CA GLU A 95 17.64 -1.97 0.55
C GLU A 95 17.31 -0.95 -0.54
N LEU A 96 18.01 -1.00 -1.68
CA LEU A 96 17.70 -0.17 -2.83
C LEU A 96 16.27 -0.41 -3.33
N ALA A 97 15.84 -1.66 -3.44
CA ALA A 97 14.49 -2.00 -3.87
C ALA A 97 13.43 -1.48 -2.88
N GLN A 98 13.68 -1.60 -1.57
CA GLN A 98 12.82 -1.05 -0.53
C GLN A 98 12.72 0.49 -0.63
N LEU A 99 13.85 1.18 -0.79
CA LEU A 99 13.88 2.63 -0.96
C LEU A 99 13.07 3.08 -2.19
N GLN A 100 13.24 2.42 -3.34
CA GLN A 100 12.48 2.71 -4.55
C GLN A 100 10.98 2.48 -4.36
N TYR A 101 10.61 1.38 -3.69
CA TYR A 101 9.23 1.07 -3.38
C TYR A 101 8.60 2.14 -2.47
N PHE A 102 9.27 2.50 -1.37
CA PHE A 102 8.77 3.50 -0.42
C PHE A 102 8.75 4.91 -1.02
N GLN A 103 9.72 5.29 -1.86
CA GLN A 103 9.73 6.58 -2.55
C GLN A 103 8.41 6.81 -3.31
N SER A 104 7.99 5.83 -4.11
CA SER A 104 6.74 5.90 -4.88
C SER A 104 5.48 6.09 -4.02
N ARG A 105 5.52 5.62 -2.77
CA ARG A 105 4.41 5.67 -1.80
C ARG A 105 4.43 6.94 -0.96
N LEU A 106 5.61 7.42 -0.60
CA LEU A 106 5.80 8.64 0.18
C LEU A 106 5.49 9.88 -0.66
N THR A 107 5.98 9.99 -1.91
CA THR A 107 5.76 11.18 -2.74
C THR A 107 4.27 11.51 -2.92
N ARG A 108 3.39 10.49 -3.01
CA ARG A 108 1.94 10.70 -3.10
C ARG A 108 1.27 11.09 -1.78
N MET A 109 1.92 10.88 -0.65
CA MET A 109 1.47 11.38 0.65
C MET A 109 1.77 12.88 0.77
N TRP A 110 2.97 13.30 0.33
CA TRP A 110 3.38 14.71 0.28
C TRP A 110 2.49 15.56 -0.63
N THR A 111 2.11 15.08 -1.82
CA THR A 111 1.16 15.82 -2.70
C THR A 111 -0.23 16.02 -2.10
N HIS A 112 -0.60 15.20 -1.11
CA HIS A 112 -1.89 15.31 -0.43
C HIS A 112 -1.78 16.26 0.78
N LEU A 113 -0.68 16.18 1.52
CA LEU A 113 -0.35 17.11 2.61
C LEU A 113 -0.21 18.55 2.11
N SER A 114 0.48 18.77 0.98
CA SER A 114 0.62 20.11 0.39
C SER A 114 -0.71 20.71 -0.10
N ARG A 115 -1.69 19.87 -0.47
CA ARG A 115 -3.06 20.32 -0.78
C ARG A 115 -3.89 20.61 0.47
N MET A 116 -3.59 19.98 1.61
CA MET A 116 -4.28 20.22 2.89
C MET A 116 -3.73 21.46 3.62
N GLU A 117 -2.42 21.74 3.52
CA GLU A 117 -1.82 22.96 4.06
C GLU A 117 -2.15 24.21 3.22
N GLY A 118 -2.53 24.05 1.95
CA GLY A 118 -2.79 25.12 0.99
C GLY A 118 -4.27 25.48 0.76
N GLY A 119 -5.10 25.47 1.81
CA GLY A 119 -6.50 25.89 1.72
C GLY A 119 -6.68 27.42 1.62
N GLU A 120 -7.18 27.88 0.46
CA GLU A 120 -7.61 29.23 0.07
C GLU A 120 -6.54 30.14 -0.59
N VAL A 121 -6.52 30.17 -1.93
CA VAL A 121 -6.91 31.33 -2.75
C VAL A 121 -7.21 30.80 -4.16
N GLY A 122 -8.45 30.94 -4.60
CA GLY A 122 -8.79 30.70 -5.99
C GLY A 122 -8.19 31.79 -6.87
N THR A 123 -7.50 31.39 -7.94
CA THR A 123 -7.56 32.07 -9.23
C THR A 123 -7.30 31.07 -10.36
N ARG A 124 -8.20 31.07 -11.34
CA ARG A 124 -7.99 30.46 -12.66
C ARG A 124 -6.76 31.08 -13.32
N GLY A 125 -5.90 30.27 -13.93
CA GLY A 125 -4.88 30.74 -14.89
C GLY A 125 -3.90 29.63 -15.26
N PRO A 126 -3.50 29.47 -16.54
CA PRO A 126 -3.13 28.19 -17.12
C PRO A 126 -1.62 27.90 -17.04
N GLY A 127 -1.30 26.60 -16.95
CA GLY A 127 -0.08 25.99 -17.46
C GLY A 127 1.22 26.60 -16.95
N GLU A 128 1.75 26.07 -15.85
CA GLU A 128 3.19 25.86 -15.76
C GLU A 128 3.52 24.77 -14.73
N THR A 129 4.12 23.74 -15.29
CA THR A 129 4.79 22.59 -14.70
C THR A 129 5.62 22.98 -13.45
N GLN A 130 5.17 22.57 -12.26
CA GLN A 130 6.08 22.34 -11.13
C GLN A 130 6.22 20.83 -10.93
N LEU A 131 7.02 20.24 -11.80
CA LEU A 131 7.45 18.84 -11.74
C LEU A 131 8.97 18.77 -11.90
N GLU A 132 9.72 19.65 -11.23
CA GLU A 132 11.19 19.58 -11.24
C GLU A 132 11.77 20.11 -9.94
N THR A 133 11.51 19.44 -8.81
CA THR A 133 12.47 19.44 -7.70
C THR A 133 12.23 18.19 -6.85
N ASP A 134 12.76 17.06 -7.27
CA ASP A 134 13.76 16.32 -6.49
C ASP A 134 14.13 15.06 -7.26
N ARG A 135 15.41 14.92 -7.58
CA ARG A 135 15.99 13.80 -8.29
C ARG A 135 16.86 13.01 -7.32
#